data_AF-A0A926NIZ0-F1
#
_entry.id   AF-A0A926NIZ0-F1
#
_cell.length_a   1.000
_cell.length_b   1.000
_cell.length_c   1.000
_cell.angle_alpha   90.00
_cell.angle_beta   90.00
_cell.angle_gamma   90.00
#
_symmetry.space_group_name_H-M   'P 1'
#
loop_
_entity.id
_entity.type
_entity.pdbx_description
1 polymer ?
#
loop_
_entity_poly.entity_id
_entity_poly.type
_entity_poly.pdbx_seq_one_letter_code
_entity_poly.pdbx_strand_id
1 'polypeptide(L)'
;MVINAMEQIVKHLLDSYKEKLGMNCFCETCKENVFALVLNKVQPRYVSDYEKVAYVKANYIDKQEMTSLQVKLAECAKIVSDNPLCEEMKKRGDR
;
A
#
# COMPACT_ATOMS: atom_id res chain seq x y z
N MET A 1 15.35 14.69 -10.26
CA MET A 1 14.16 14.53 -9.38
C MET A 1 14.38 13.27 -8.57
N VAL A 2 14.31 13.34 -7.24
CA VAL A 2 14.48 12.14 -6.38
C VAL A 2 13.09 11.59 -6.07
N ILE A 3 12.92 10.26 -6.18
CA ILE A 3 11.64 9.57 -5.93
C ILE A 3 11.85 8.33 -5.07
N ASN A 4 10.87 7.96 -4.26
CA ASN A 4 10.88 6.69 -3.54
C ASN A 4 10.33 5.58 -4.43
N ALA A 5 11.18 4.64 -4.85
CA ALA A 5 10.76 3.52 -5.70
C ALA A 5 9.68 2.65 -5.04
N MET A 6 9.63 2.62 -3.70
CA MET A 6 8.60 1.89 -2.96
C MET A 6 7.19 2.42 -3.21
N GLU A 7 7.02 3.71 -3.49
CA GLU A 7 5.71 4.28 -3.80
C GLU A 7 5.08 3.61 -5.02
N GLN A 8 5.86 3.41 -6.08
CA GLN A 8 5.40 2.73 -7.29
C GLN A 8 5.08 1.26 -7.00
N ILE A 9 5.95 0.58 -6.27
CA ILE A 9 5.80 -0.86 -5.96
C ILE A 9 4.54 -1.10 -5.12
N VAL A 10 4.38 -0.36 -4.03
CA VAL A 10 3.24 -0.50 -3.11
C VAL A 10 1.95 -0.10 -3.82
N LYS A 11 1.96 0.95 -4.66
CA LYS A 11 0.77 1.37 -5.42
C LYS A 11 0.30 0.26 -6.35
N HIS A 12 1.20 -0.32 -7.14
CA HIS A 12 0.86 -1.47 -7.99
C HIS A 12 0.34 -2.67 -7.18
N LEU A 13 0.94 -2.94 -6.01
CA LEU A 13 0.52 -4.05 -5.17
C LEU A 13 -0.88 -3.82 -4.59
N LEU A 14 -1.17 -2.62 -4.09
CA LEU A 14 -2.48 -2.23 -3.57
C LEU A 14 -3.55 -2.39 -4.67
N ASP A 15 -3.29 -1.90 -5.87
CA ASP A 15 -4.22 -2.03 -6.99
C ASP A 15 -4.45 -3.50 -7.40
N SER A 16 -3.39 -4.32 -7.38
CA SER A 16 -3.44 -5.72 -7.79
C SER A 16 -4.15 -6.61 -6.76
N TYR A 17 -4.08 -6.26 -5.47
CA TYR A 17 -4.58 -7.09 -4.38
C TYR A 17 -5.82 -6.51 -3.68
N LYS A 18 -6.31 -5.32 -4.05
CA LYS A 18 -7.45 -4.65 -3.39
C LYS A 18 -8.61 -5.59 -3.07
N GLU A 19 -9.03 -6.42 -4.01
CA GLU A 19 -10.17 -7.35 -3.84
C GLU A 19 -9.87 -8.52 -2.87
N LYS A 20 -8.59 -8.84 -2.68
CA LYS A 20 -8.11 -9.93 -1.82
C LYS A 20 -7.72 -9.47 -0.41
N LEU A 21 -7.60 -8.16 -0.18
CA LEU A 21 -7.18 -7.59 1.11
C LEU A 21 -8.29 -7.58 2.17
N GLY A 22 -9.53 -7.95 1.80
CA GLY A 22 -10.65 -7.95 2.75
C GLY A 22 -11.01 -6.57 3.28
N MET A 23 -10.77 -5.51 2.49
CA MET A 23 -11.09 -4.14 2.92
C MET A 23 -12.60 -3.89 2.90
N ASN A 24 -13.11 -3.23 3.94
CA ASN A 24 -14.53 -2.88 4.05
C ASN A 24 -14.91 -1.64 3.22
N CYS A 25 -13.93 -0.82 2.84
CA CYS A 25 -14.08 0.41 2.05
C CYS A 25 -12.96 0.51 1.00
N PHE A 26 -13.29 0.98 -0.20
CA PHE A 26 -12.33 1.18 -1.30
C PHE A 26 -12.27 2.62 -1.80
N CYS A 27 -12.75 3.59 -0.99
CA CYS A 27 -12.62 5.00 -1.32
C CYS A 27 -11.15 5.44 -1.36
N GLU A 28 -10.88 6.58 -2.00
CA GLU A 28 -9.52 7.07 -2.16
C GLU A 28 -8.84 7.32 -0.82
N THR A 29 -9.55 7.91 0.16
CA THR A 29 -9.01 8.15 1.50
C THR A 29 -8.56 6.86 2.19
N CYS A 30 -9.33 5.77 2.08
CA CYS A 30 -8.92 4.49 2.68
C CYS A 30 -7.70 3.90 1.96
N LYS A 31 -7.64 3.99 0.63
CA LYS A 31 -6.46 3.55 -0.13
C LYS A 31 -5.21 4.33 0.23
N GLU A 32 -5.32 5.66 0.30
CA GLU A 32 -4.23 6.55 0.70
C GLU A 32 -3.75 6.26 2.12
N ASN A 33 -4.67 6.01 3.06
CA ASN A 33 -4.31 5.62 4.43
C ASN A 33 -3.56 4.29 4.45
N VAL A 34 -4.01 3.27 3.71
CA VAL A 34 -3.28 1.99 3.60
C VAL A 34 -1.91 2.21 2.97
N PHE A 35 -1.85 2.97 1.88
CA PHE A 35 -0.62 3.31 1.17
C PHE A 35 0.41 3.98 2.09
N ALA A 36 -0.01 5.01 2.84
CA ALA A 36 0.82 5.71 3.80
C ALA A 36 1.34 4.78 4.92
N LEU A 37 0.46 3.95 5.50
CA LEU A 37 0.85 3.01 6.55
C LEU A 37 1.87 1.98 6.07
N VAL A 38 1.70 1.46 4.85
CA VAL A 38 2.66 0.50 4.27
C VAL A 38 4.00 1.18 4.02
N LEU A 39 4.02 2.39 3.44
CA LEU A 39 5.25 3.13 3.19
C LEU A 39 6.03 3.43 4.47
N ASN A 40 5.33 3.75 5.56
CA ASN A 40 5.95 3.97 6.87
C ASN A 40 6.53 2.69 7.50
N LYS A 41 6.11 1.50 7.05
CA LYS A 41 6.57 0.19 7.54
C LYS A 41 7.61 -0.49 6.66
N VAL A 42 7.96 0.10 5.53
CA VAL A 42 8.98 -0.43 4.60
C VAL A 42 10.19 0.50 4.55
N GLN A 43 11.35 -0.06 4.25
CA GLN A 43 12.54 0.77 4.06
C GLN A 43 12.37 1.60 2.79
N PRO A 44 12.46 2.94 2.84
CA PRO A 44 12.37 3.77 1.65
C PRO A 44 13.57 3.50 0.73
N ARG A 45 13.32 3.45 -0.58
CA ARG A 45 14.34 3.20 -1.59
C ARG A 45 14.35 4.35 -2.57
N TYR A 46 15.09 5.40 -2.22
CA TYR A 46 15.18 6.60 -3.05
C TYR A 46 16.11 6.38 -4.24
N VAL A 47 15.64 6.82 -5.41
CA VAL A 47 16.40 6.80 -6.66
C VAL A 47 16.40 8.17 -7.29
N SER A 48 17.50 8.52 -7.94
CA SER A 48 17.68 9.80 -8.64
C SER A 48 17.09 9.82 -10.04
N ASP A 49 16.63 8.66 -10.53
CA ASP A 49 16.19 8.41 -11.89
C ASP A 49 15.03 7.41 -11.88
N TYR A 50 14.03 7.65 -12.73
CA TYR A 50 12.87 6.77 -12.88
C TYR A 50 13.26 5.39 -13.43
N GLU A 51 14.25 5.30 -14.31
CA GLU A 51 14.72 4.01 -14.83
C GLU A 51 15.27 3.11 -13.71
N LYS A 52 15.84 3.73 -12.66
CA LYS A 52 16.37 3.01 -11.49
C LYS A 52 15.28 2.37 -10.63
N VAL A 53 14.01 2.76 -10.79
CA VAL A 53 12.87 2.11 -10.12
C VAL A 53 12.75 0.65 -10.56
N ALA A 54 13.06 0.34 -11.82
CA ALA A 54 13.01 -1.03 -12.34
C ALA A 54 13.99 -1.98 -11.63
N TYR A 55 15.17 -1.48 -11.29
CA TYR A 55 16.17 -2.24 -10.52
C TYR A 55 15.70 -2.54 -9.11
N VAL A 56 15.04 -1.58 -8.45
CA VAL A 56 14.43 -1.82 -7.13
C VAL A 56 13.27 -2.81 -7.24
N LYS A 57 12.41 -2.67 -8.26
CA LYS A 57 11.31 -3.61 -8.55
C LYS A 57 11.81 -5.03 -8.76
N ALA A 58 12.96 -5.23 -9.41
CA ALA A 58 13.53 -6.55 -9.66
C ALA A 58 13.85 -7.32 -8.36
N ASN A 59 14.26 -6.63 -7.29
CA ASN A 59 14.50 -7.27 -5.99
C ASN A 59 13.21 -7.86 -5.38
N TYR A 60 12.04 -7.29 -5.72
CA TYR A 60 10.74 -7.80 -5.29
C TYR A 60 10.19 -8.90 -6.21
N ILE A 61 10.95 -9.35 -7.21
CA ILE A 61 10.63 -10.60 -7.92
C ILE A 61 10.94 -11.81 -7.03
N ASP A 62 11.87 -11.65 -6.08
CA ASP A 62 12.09 -12.65 -5.03
C ASP A 62 10.78 -12.87 -4.24
N LYS A 63 10.35 -14.13 -4.19
CA LYS A 63 9.09 -14.52 -3.55
C LYS A 63 9.07 -14.13 -2.06
N GLN A 64 10.22 -14.15 -1.37
CA GLN A 64 10.28 -13.83 0.05
C GLN A 64 10.02 -12.34 0.32
N GLU A 65 10.66 -11.45 -0.44
CA GLU A 65 10.48 -10.01 -0.32
C GLU A 65 9.05 -9.60 -0.73
N MET A 66 8.52 -10.20 -1.80
CA MET A 66 7.14 -9.94 -2.24
C MET A 66 6.12 -10.43 -1.22
N THR A 67 6.25 -11.64 -0.68
CA THR A 67 5.34 -12.15 0.35
C THR A 67 5.39 -11.30 1.61
N SER A 68 6.59 -10.89 2.05
CA SER A 68 6.74 -10.01 3.20
C SER A 68 6.03 -8.66 3.00
N LEU A 69 6.12 -8.09 1.79
CA LEU A 69 5.42 -6.87 1.44
C LEU A 69 3.89 -7.05 1.40
N GLN A 70 3.41 -8.19 0.89
CA GLN A 70 1.98 -8.52 0.87
C GLN A 70 1.39 -8.69 2.27
N VAL A 71 2.13 -9.33 3.18
CA VAL A 71 1.72 -9.45 4.59
C VAL A 71 1.57 -8.07 5.22
N LYS A 72 2.56 -7.19 5.04
CA LYS A 72 2.48 -5.80 5.53
C LYS A 72 1.29 -5.04 4.93
N LEU A 73 1.02 -5.23 3.63
CA LEU A 73 -0.13 -4.64 2.96
C LEU A 73 -1.45 -5.11 3.58
N ALA A 74 -1.60 -6.42 3.83
CA ALA A 74 -2.78 -7.00 4.46
C ALA A 74 -2.98 -6.50 5.89
N GLU A 75 -1.92 -6.41 6.69
CA GLU A 75 -1.99 -5.84 8.04
C GLU A 75 -2.45 -4.38 8.03
N CYS A 76 -1.90 -3.55 7.15
CA CYS A 76 -2.29 -2.15 7.03
C CYS A 76 -3.73 -2.00 6.53
N ALA A 77 -4.14 -2.83 5.56
CA ALA A 77 -5.51 -2.89 5.08
C ALA A 77 -6.50 -3.23 6.20
N LYS A 78 -6.14 -4.17 7.08
CA LYS A 78 -6.92 -4.51 8.26
C LYS A 78 -7.03 -3.32 9.23
N ILE A 79 -5.92 -2.68 9.57
CA ILE A 79 -5.91 -1.52 10.49
C ILE A 79 -6.87 -0.41 10.00
N VAL A 80 -6.82 -0.09 8.70
CA VAL A 80 -7.70 0.94 8.11
C VAL A 80 -9.16 0.47 8.03
N SER A 81 -9.38 -0.83 7.84
CA SER A 81 -10.75 -1.39 7.79
C SER A 81 -11.40 -1.47 9.17
N ASP A 82 -10.62 -1.69 10.22
CA ASP A 82 -11.06 -1.73 11.62
C ASP A 82 -11.31 -0.32 12.17
N ASN A 83 -10.58 0.68 11.67
CA ASN A 83 -10.75 2.10 12.06
C ASN A 83 -10.74 3.04 10.84
N PRO A 84 -11.80 3.04 10.02
CA PRO A 84 -11.86 3.86 8.82
C PRO A 84 -12.13 5.34 9.17
N LEU A 85 -11.21 6.22 8.76
CA LEU A 85 -11.34 7.68 8.96
C LEU A 85 -12.12 8.38 7.83
N CYS A 86 -12.60 7.65 6.82
CA CYS A 86 -13.29 8.21 5.68
C CYS A 86 -14.75 8.59 5.99
N GLU A 87 -15.25 9.62 5.31
CA GLU A 87 -16.64 10.08 5.45
C GLU A 87 -17.68 9.02 5.04
N GLU A 88 -17.33 8.12 4.11
CA GLU A 88 -18.22 7.04 3.68
C GLU A 88 -18.57 6.07 4.82
N MET A 89 -17.60 5.75 5.67
CA MET A 89 -17.80 4.84 6.79
C MET A 89 -18.47 5.51 7.98
N LYS A 90 -18.19 6.80 8.22
CA LYS A 90 -18.92 7.59 9.23
C LYS A 90 -20.43 7.59 8.95
N LYS A 91 -20.84 7.86 7.70
CA LYS A 91 -22.25 7.82 7.26
C LYS A 91 -22.91 6.43 7.34
N ARG A 92 -22.12 5.35 7.44
CA ARG A 92 -22.62 3.98 7.64
C ARG A 92 -22.86 3.65 9.11
N GLY A 93 -22.04 4.19 10.01
CA GLY A 93 -22.17 3.98 11.46
C GLY A 93 -23.27 4.81 12.12
N ASP A 94 -23.67 5.93 11.50
CA ASP A 94 -24.74 6.80 11.98
C ASP A 94 -26.16 6.33 11.60
N ARG A 95 -26.31 5.10 11.07
CA ARG A 95 -27.59 4.49 10.67
C ARG A 95 -27.96 3.28 11.50
#